data_AF-L0A3I8-F1
#
_entry.id   AF-L0A3I8-F1
#
_cell.length_a   1.000
_cell.length_b   1.000
_cell.length_c   1.000
_cell.angle_alpha   90.00
_cell.angle_beta   90.00
_cell.angle_gamma   90.00
#
_symmetry.space_group_name_H-M   'P 1'
#
loop_
_entity.id
_entity.type
_entity.pdbx_description
1 polymer ?
#
loop_
_entity_poly.entity_id
_entity_poly.type
_entity_poly.pdbx_seq_one_letter_code
_entity_poly.pdbx_strand_id
1 'polypeptide(L)'
;MAFNSRGAQALRARIARAMEGAATAATGYAYDALNTAGSGVHYPGNPNPSSRPGEYPATQSHALRDSIDKRRLSSLTWSVGAINNPPAWAAYLEFRPVSEQTPGSGPRAWATKLLHDPQLHTAILEGLRGAS
;
A
#
# COMPACT_ATOMS: atom_id res chain seq x y z
N MET A 1 35.42 -25.99 16.06
CA MET A 1 35.30 -24.57 15.66
C MET A 1 33.85 -24.13 15.83
N ALA A 2 33.52 -23.44 16.93
CA ALA A 2 32.20 -22.84 17.11
C ALA A 2 32.15 -21.54 16.28
N PHE A 3 31.80 -21.65 15.01
CA PHE A 3 31.62 -20.50 14.13
C PHE A 3 30.56 -19.55 14.69
N ASN A 4 30.99 -18.41 15.23
CA ASN A 4 30.35 -17.08 15.21
C ASN A 4 28.81 -16.98 15.27
N SER A 5 28.14 -17.92 15.94
CA SER A 5 26.68 -18.11 15.86
C SER A 5 25.92 -16.98 16.53
N ARG A 6 26.47 -16.40 17.60
CA ARG A 6 25.91 -15.23 18.29
C ARG A 6 25.97 -13.97 17.42
N GLY A 7 27.09 -13.74 16.71
CA GLY A 7 27.22 -12.60 15.80
C GLY A 7 26.27 -12.71 14.61
N ALA A 8 26.16 -13.90 14.01
CA ALA A 8 25.21 -14.17 12.93
C ALA A 8 23.76 -14.03 13.39
N GLN A 9 23.42 -14.50 14.60
CA GLN A 9 22.08 -14.33 15.18
C GLN A 9 21.75 -12.87 15.47
N ALA A 10 22.70 -12.10 16.03
CA ALA A 10 22.52 -10.68 16.30
C ALA A 10 22.31 -9.88 15.00
N LEU A 11 23.08 -10.18 13.95
CA LEU A 11 22.90 -9.57 12.63
C LEU A 11 21.54 -9.91 12.05
N ARG A 12 21.13 -11.19 12.07
CA ARG A 12 19.80 -11.62 11.60
C ARG A 12 18.67 -10.91 12.33
N ALA A 13 18.77 -10.78 13.66
CA ALA A 13 17.78 -10.06 14.45
C ALA A 13 17.72 -8.57 14.06
N ARG A 14 18.87 -7.93 13.80
CA ARG A 14 18.92 -6.54 13.35
C ARG A 14 18.29 -6.35 11.97
N ILE A 15 18.59 -7.24 11.02
CA ILE A 15 17.97 -7.21 9.69
C ILE A 15 16.46 -7.45 9.80
N ALA A 16 16.02 -8.41 10.63
CA ALA A 16 14.59 -8.67 10.83
C ALA A 16 13.84 -7.43 11.34
N ARG A 17 14.41 -6.68 12.29
CA ARG A 17 13.85 -5.41 12.76
C ARG A 17 13.82 -4.34 11.68
N ALA A 18 14.88 -4.23 10.89
CA ALA A 18 14.92 -3.31 9.75
C ALA A 18 13.83 -3.63 8.72
N MET A 19 13.65 -4.89 8.35
CA MET A 19 12.61 -5.33 7.41
C MET A 19 11.20 -5.10 7.95
N GLU A 20 11.01 -5.23 9.26
CA GLU A 20 9.74 -4.87 9.90
C GLU A 20 9.48 -3.36 9.87
N GLY A 21 10.50 -2.54 10.13
CA GLY A 21 10.43 -1.07 10.00
C GLY A 21 10.08 -0.63 8.58
N ALA A 22 10.71 -1.23 7.58
CA ALA A 22 10.39 -1.04 6.17
C ALA A 22 8.92 -1.36 5.86
N ALA A 23 8.42 -2.49 6.35
CA ALA A 23 7.04 -2.90 6.15
C ALA A 23 6.05 -1.96 6.86
N THR A 24 6.37 -1.48 8.07
CA THR A 24 5.57 -0.46 8.78
C THR A 24 5.46 0.82 7.96
N ALA A 25 6.59 1.33 7.46
CA ALA A 25 6.63 2.56 6.69
C ALA A 25 5.84 2.44 5.39
N ALA A 26 5.99 1.31 4.67
CA ALA A 26 5.20 1.03 3.48
C ALA A 26 3.69 0.96 3.75
N THR A 27 3.31 0.34 4.87
CA THR A 27 1.89 0.23 5.29
C THR A 27 1.31 1.61 5.59
N GLY A 28 2.03 2.44 6.38
CA GLY A 28 1.62 3.80 6.70
C GLY A 28 1.49 4.67 5.46
N TYR A 29 2.48 4.62 4.56
CA TYR A 29 2.44 5.36 3.31
C TYR A 29 1.23 4.95 2.44
N ALA A 30 0.99 3.65 2.27
CA ALA A 30 -0.15 3.16 1.49
C ALA A 30 -1.50 3.55 2.11
N TYR A 31 -1.59 3.52 3.44
CA TYR A 31 -2.77 3.98 4.18
C TYR A 31 -3.02 5.48 3.93
N ASP A 32 -1.98 6.31 4.06
CA ASP A 32 -2.07 7.76 3.87
C ASP A 32 -2.37 8.13 2.42
N ALA A 33 -1.73 7.47 1.45
CA ALA A 33 -1.94 7.70 0.03
C ALA A 33 -3.39 7.43 -0.42
N LEU A 34 -4.08 6.49 0.24
CA LEU A 34 -5.50 6.23 0.03
C LEU A 34 -6.42 7.20 0.79
N ASN A 35 -5.86 7.96 1.73
CA ASN A 35 -6.54 8.99 2.51
C ASN A 35 -6.40 10.39 1.90
N THR A 36 -5.43 10.61 1.02
CA THR A 36 -5.24 11.88 0.31
C THR A 36 -6.35 12.15 -0.70
N ALA A 37 -6.75 13.41 -0.85
CA ALA A 37 -7.67 13.85 -1.89
C ALA A 37 -7.15 13.41 -3.27
N GLY A 38 -7.92 12.59 -3.99
CA GLY A 38 -7.52 12.08 -5.31
C GLY A 38 -7.34 13.21 -6.33
N SER A 39 -6.65 12.93 -7.45
CA SER A 39 -6.38 13.91 -8.52
C SER A 39 -7.58 14.19 -9.45
N GLY A 40 -8.81 13.99 -8.97
CA GLY A 40 -10.03 14.22 -9.75
C GLY A 40 -10.46 15.70 -9.78
N VAL A 41 -11.60 15.97 -10.42
CA VAL A 41 -12.31 17.24 -10.34
C VAL A 41 -13.18 17.24 -9.08
N HIS A 42 -13.21 18.36 -8.35
CA HIS A 42 -14.12 18.52 -7.22
C HIS A 42 -15.54 18.81 -7.74
N TYR A 43 -16.43 17.81 -7.66
CA TYR A 43 -17.84 18.00 -8.02
C TYR A 43 -18.63 18.55 -6.81
N PRO A 44 -19.65 19.40 -7.04
CA PRO A 44 -20.53 19.86 -5.97
C PRO A 44 -21.13 18.70 -5.18
N GLY A 45 -21.00 18.72 -3.85
CA GLY A 45 -21.53 17.68 -2.95
C GLY A 45 -20.59 16.50 -2.67
N ASN A 46 -19.46 16.38 -3.36
CA ASN A 46 -18.47 15.34 -3.06
C ASN A 46 -17.44 15.83 -2.01
N PRO A 47 -17.06 15.00 -1.02
CA PRO A 47 -16.05 15.37 -0.02
C PRO A 47 -14.62 15.32 -0.57
N ASN A 48 -14.39 14.60 -1.68
CA ASN A 48 -13.09 14.44 -2.32
C ASN A 48 -13.22 14.56 -3.86
N PRO A 49 -12.12 14.88 -4.58
CA PRO A 49 -12.16 15.01 -6.03
C PRO A 49 -12.36 13.66 -6.75
N SER A 50 -13.17 13.65 -7.81
CA SER A 50 -13.53 12.46 -8.60
C SER A 50 -13.34 12.68 -10.12
N SER A 51 -13.26 11.61 -10.90
CA SER A 51 -13.23 11.68 -12.36
C SER A 51 -14.60 11.90 -13.02
N ARG A 52 -15.71 11.59 -12.33
CA ARG A 52 -17.10 11.80 -12.80
C ARG A 52 -18.06 12.04 -11.63
N PRO A 53 -19.23 12.68 -11.85
CA PRO A 53 -20.28 12.74 -10.83
C PRO A 53 -20.69 11.31 -10.40
N GLY A 54 -20.62 11.02 -9.09
CA GLY A 54 -21.02 9.72 -8.53
C GLY A 54 -20.00 8.57 -8.61
N GLU A 55 -18.91 8.71 -9.38
CA GLU A 55 -17.77 7.76 -9.30
C GLU A 55 -16.84 8.16 -8.13
N TYR A 56 -16.18 7.19 -7.49
CA TYR A 56 -15.21 7.39 -6.40
C TYR A 56 -15.70 8.23 -5.20
N PRO A 57 -16.49 7.67 -4.25
CA PRO A 57 -16.63 8.25 -2.93
C PRO A 57 -15.45 7.85 -2.02
N ALA A 58 -15.08 8.74 -1.09
CA ALA A 58 -14.16 8.47 0.01
C ALA A 58 -14.47 7.15 0.75
N THR A 59 -15.75 6.76 0.78
CA THR A 59 -16.23 5.51 1.36
C THR A 59 -15.63 4.25 0.71
N GLN A 60 -15.38 4.27 -0.60
CA GLN A 60 -14.69 3.16 -1.27
C GLN A 60 -13.24 3.13 -0.79
N SER A 61 -12.49 4.23 -0.93
CA SER A 61 -11.10 4.28 -0.48
C SER A 61 -10.93 3.99 1.01
N HIS A 62 -11.89 4.29 1.88
CA HIS A 62 -11.85 3.94 3.30
C HIS A 62 -11.85 2.43 3.56
N ALA A 63 -12.75 1.65 2.95
CA ALA A 63 -12.76 0.20 3.18
C ALA A 63 -11.49 -0.48 2.63
N LEU A 64 -10.93 0.03 1.52
CA LEU A 64 -9.63 -0.43 1.01
C LEU A 64 -8.47 0.03 1.91
N ARG A 65 -8.46 1.28 2.35
CA ARG A 65 -7.49 1.84 3.29
C ARG A 65 -7.46 1.05 4.59
N ASP A 66 -8.63 0.77 5.17
CA ASP A 66 -8.78 0.04 6.42
C ASP A 66 -8.39 -1.44 6.27
N SER A 67 -8.32 -1.94 5.03
CA SER A 67 -7.78 -3.27 4.71
C SER A 67 -6.27 -3.30 4.52
N ILE A 68 -5.59 -2.15 4.46
CA ILE A 68 -4.14 -2.08 4.30
C ILE A 68 -3.45 -2.58 5.58
N ASP A 69 -2.60 -3.58 5.42
CA ASP A 69 -1.81 -4.13 6.51
C ASP A 69 -0.49 -4.70 5.98
N LYS A 70 0.34 -5.17 6.92
CA LYS A 70 1.53 -5.96 6.65
C LYS A 70 1.40 -7.36 7.25
N ARG A 71 1.86 -8.36 6.51
CA ARG A 71 1.94 -9.76 6.99
C ARG A 71 3.35 -10.29 6.84
N ARG A 72 3.90 -10.83 7.93
CA ARG A 72 5.20 -11.50 7.91
C ARG A 72 5.08 -12.81 7.12
N LEU A 73 5.90 -12.97 6.07
CA LEU A 73 5.98 -14.19 5.26
C LEU A 73 7.16 -15.08 5.68
N SER A 74 8.24 -14.48 6.15
CA SER A 74 9.44 -15.19 6.62
C SER A 74 10.15 -14.36 7.70
N SER A 75 11.27 -14.87 8.22
CA SER A 75 12.11 -14.11 9.16
C SER A 75 12.56 -12.73 8.65
N LEU A 76 12.65 -12.54 7.32
CA LEU A 76 13.16 -11.33 6.69
C LEU A 76 12.21 -10.76 5.61
N THR A 77 11.03 -11.35 5.41
CA THR A 77 10.14 -10.98 4.30
C THR A 77 8.76 -10.62 4.82
N TRP A 78 8.22 -9.52 4.31
CA TRP A 78 6.89 -9.03 4.61
C TRP A 78 6.12 -8.79 3.31
N SER A 79 4.82 -9.08 3.36
CA SER A 79 3.84 -8.64 2.37
C SER A 79 3.17 -7.38 2.90
N VAL A 80 2.93 -6.39 2.04
CA VAL A 80 2.21 -5.15 2.35
C VAL A 80 1.16 -4.93 1.27
N GLY A 81 -0.05 -4.55 1.67
CA GLY A 81 -1.15 -4.28 0.74
C GLY A 81 -2.51 -4.48 1.40
N ALA A 82 -3.55 -4.69 0.57
CA ALA A 82 -4.91 -4.97 1.05
C ALA A 82 -5.00 -6.41 1.57
N ILE A 83 -4.79 -6.60 2.87
CA ILE A 83 -4.63 -7.90 3.52
C ILE A 83 -5.79 -8.18 4.49
N ASN A 84 -6.23 -7.17 5.25
CA ASN A 84 -7.21 -7.36 6.31
C ASN A 84 -8.64 -7.19 5.78
N ASN A 85 -9.30 -8.30 5.43
CA ASN A 85 -10.66 -8.32 4.86
C ASN A 85 -10.84 -7.30 3.70
N PRO A 86 -10.02 -7.40 2.64
CA PRO A 86 -10.08 -6.45 1.54
C PRO A 86 -11.45 -6.48 0.86
N PRO A 87 -12.04 -5.31 0.53
CA PRO A 87 -13.31 -5.29 -0.15
C PRO A 87 -13.18 -5.96 -1.51
N ALA A 88 -14.16 -6.76 -1.92
CA ALA A 88 -14.12 -7.52 -3.17
C ALA A 88 -13.85 -6.63 -4.40
N TRP A 89 -14.30 -5.38 -4.36
CA TRP A 89 -14.10 -4.43 -5.44
C TRP A 89 -12.65 -3.89 -5.56
N ALA A 90 -11.78 -4.10 -4.57
CA ALA A 90 -10.38 -3.67 -4.61
C ALA A 90 -9.62 -4.28 -5.80
N ALA A 91 -9.93 -5.55 -6.13
CA ALA A 91 -9.36 -6.22 -7.30
C ALA A 91 -9.83 -5.57 -8.61
N TYR A 92 -11.05 -5.04 -8.68
CA TYR A 92 -11.54 -4.33 -9.86
C TYR A 92 -10.89 -2.96 -10.05
N LEU A 93 -10.35 -2.35 -9.00
CA LEU A 93 -9.52 -1.14 -9.15
C LEU A 93 -8.18 -1.45 -9.82
N GLU A 94 -7.65 -2.65 -9.62
CA GLU A 94 -6.36 -3.05 -10.15
C GLU A 94 -6.48 -3.72 -11.54
N PHE A 95 -7.45 -4.62 -11.71
CA PHE A 95 -7.50 -5.57 -12.83
C PHE A 95 -8.81 -5.53 -13.62
N ARG A 96 -9.52 -4.39 -13.67
CA ARG A 96 -10.86 -4.34 -14.30
C ARG A 96 -10.84 -4.97 -15.72
N PRO A 97 -11.74 -5.91 -16.04
CA PRO A 97 -11.88 -6.39 -17.41
C PRO A 97 -12.36 -5.24 -18.30
N VAL A 98 -11.70 -5.06 -19.45
CA VAL A 98 -12.12 -4.10 -20.47
C VAL A 98 -13.49 -4.56 -20.98
N SER A 99 -14.54 -3.80 -20.72
CA SER A 99 -15.87 -4.03 -21.33
C SER A 99 -16.28 -2.82 -22.17
N GLU A 100 -17.00 -3.09 -23.26
CA GLU A 100 -17.46 -2.09 -24.23
C GLU A 100 -18.36 -1.00 -23.59
N GLN A 101 -18.98 -1.27 -22.44
CA GLN A 101 -19.87 -0.30 -21.77
C GLN A 101 -19.16 0.80 -20.98
N THR A 102 -17.83 0.77 -20.84
CA THR A 102 -17.08 1.89 -20.21
C THR A 102 -15.84 2.31 -21.00
N PRO A 103 -15.99 2.88 -22.21
CA PRO A 103 -14.86 3.42 -22.97
C PRO A 103 -14.23 4.57 -22.19
N GLY A 104 -12.93 4.48 -21.90
CA GLY A 104 -12.14 5.58 -21.31
C GLY A 104 -12.13 5.69 -19.78
N SER A 105 -12.87 4.85 -19.05
CA SER A 105 -12.78 4.74 -17.58
C SER A 105 -11.93 3.52 -17.21
N GLY A 106 -10.62 3.66 -17.43
CA GLY A 106 -9.64 2.64 -17.09
C GLY A 106 -9.50 2.44 -15.57
N PRO A 107 -9.07 1.25 -15.11
CA PRO A 107 -8.81 0.99 -13.70
C PRO A 107 -7.86 2.04 -13.13
N ARG A 108 -8.17 2.58 -11.94
CA ARG A 108 -7.19 3.31 -11.15
C ARG A 108 -6.35 2.26 -10.41
N ALA A 109 -5.39 1.67 -11.13
CA ALA A 109 -4.49 0.64 -10.61
C ALA A 109 -3.72 1.18 -9.39
N TRP A 110 -4.29 0.96 -8.21
CA TRP A 110 -3.84 1.59 -6.97
C TRP A 110 -2.59 0.89 -6.46
N ALA A 111 -2.53 -0.43 -6.58
CA ALA A 111 -1.39 -1.21 -6.13
C ALA A 111 -0.20 -1.02 -7.07
N THR A 112 -0.43 -1.08 -8.39
CA THR A 112 0.61 -0.77 -9.39
C THR A 112 1.12 0.68 -9.24
N LYS A 113 0.24 1.66 -9.02
CA LYS A 113 0.68 3.05 -8.79
C LYS A 113 1.52 3.19 -7.54
N LEU A 114 1.09 2.61 -6.42
CA LEU A 114 1.88 2.60 -5.18
C LEU A 114 3.25 1.95 -5.40
N LEU A 115 3.31 0.82 -6.10
CA LEU A 115 4.57 0.11 -6.39
C LEU A 115 5.59 0.99 -7.13
N HIS A 116 5.10 1.84 -8.04
CA HIS A 116 5.91 2.75 -8.83
C HIS A 116 6.08 4.14 -8.22
N ASP A 117 5.58 4.38 -6.99
CA ASP A 117 5.68 5.66 -6.32
C ASP A 117 7.07 5.87 -5.70
N PRO A 118 7.84 6.89 -6.14
CA PRO A 118 9.17 7.18 -5.58
C PRO A 118 9.12 7.55 -4.09
N GLN A 119 8.02 8.15 -3.62
CA GLN A 119 7.85 8.53 -2.23
C GLN A 119 7.65 7.30 -1.33
N LEU A 120 6.99 6.25 -1.82
CA LEU A 120 6.93 4.96 -1.13
C LEU A 120 8.34 4.40 -0.92
N HIS A 121 9.19 4.45 -1.96
CA HIS A 121 10.56 3.92 -1.88
C HIS A 121 11.39 4.73 -0.86
N THR A 122 11.16 6.04 -0.80
CA THR A 122 11.79 6.92 0.21
C THR A 122 11.34 6.54 1.62
N ALA A 123 10.03 6.39 1.85
CA ALA A 123 9.48 5.97 3.14
C ALA A 123 10.03 4.60 3.59
N ILE A 124 10.18 3.65 2.66
CA ILE A 124 10.79 2.33 2.93
C ILE A 124 12.24 2.48 3.41
N LEU A 125 13.04 3.30 2.71
CA LEU A 125 14.44 3.55 3.07
C LEU A 125 14.58 4.23 4.43
N GLU A 126 13.68 5.15 4.76
CA GLU A 126 13.61 5.77 6.09
C GLU A 126 13.23 4.77 7.17
N GLY A 127 12.24 3.91 6.91
CA GLY A 127 11.83 2.83 7.82
C GLY A 127 12.96 1.82 8.08
N LEU A 128 13.80 1.54 7.08
CA LEU A 128 15.01 0.72 7.25
C LEU A 128 16.03 1.37 8.20
N ARG A 129 16.18 2.70 8.16
CA ARG A 129 17.13 3.46 8.98
C ARG A 129 16.63 3.66 10.41
N GLY A 130 15.35 3.92 10.60
CA GLY A 130 14.76 4.16 11.93
C GLY A 130 14.73 2.93 12.84
N ALA A 131 14.89 1.73 12.28
CA ALA A 131 14.92 0.46 13.02
C ALA A 131 16.35 -0.04 13.36
N SER A 132 17.37 0.79 13.07
CA SER A 132 18.80 0.44 13.21
C SER A 132 19.39 0.73 14.57
#